data_AF-A0A9P5P8R2-F1
#
_entry.id   AF-A0A9P5P8R2-F1
#
_cell.length_a   1.000
_cell.length_b   1.000
_cell.length_c   1.000
_cell.angle_alpha   90.00
_cell.angle_beta   90.00
_cell.angle_gamma   90.00
#
_symmetry.space_group_name_H-M   'P 1'
#
loop_
_entity.id
_entity.type
_entity.pdbx_description
1 polymer ?
#
loop_
_entity_poly.entity_id
_entity_poly.type
_entity_poly.pdbx_seq_one_letter_code
_entity_poly.pdbx_strand_id
1 'polypeptide(L)'
;MSYVSLPAGIYYIYTDIGKKTMVTYPTSSGNPVRTGAFDSANFWQVAGDGVITGFPKGQQALELAATHTTSLDKDPVIGGNTGTKWIFWQFTKQQQGGWVGNVMANDNTNNLWVYDSTAVNNVLIMNPRFQGNTIGSTNTFYFDPAPASVITQ
;
A
#
# COMPACT_ATOMS: atom_id res chain seq x y z
N MET A 1 -16.01 -17.78 -7.93
CA MET A 1 -15.54 -16.39 -7.91
C MET A 1 -14.20 -16.34 -8.60
N SER A 2 -14.03 -15.51 -9.62
CA SER A 2 -12.74 -15.36 -10.33
C SER A 2 -11.86 -14.39 -9.56
N TYR A 3 -10.68 -14.82 -9.16
CA TYR A 3 -9.65 -13.92 -8.64
C TYR A 3 -9.08 -13.10 -9.80
N VAL A 4 -9.01 -11.78 -9.66
CA VAL A 4 -8.40 -10.89 -10.66
C VAL A 4 -7.17 -10.27 -10.01
N SER A 5 -6.00 -10.42 -10.63
CA SER A 5 -4.82 -9.68 -10.19
C SER A 5 -5.06 -8.18 -10.33
N LEU A 6 -4.58 -7.37 -9.37
CA LEU A 6 -4.59 -5.92 -9.54
C LEU A 6 -3.80 -5.58 -10.81
N PRO A 7 -4.38 -4.85 -11.79
CA PRO A 7 -3.63 -4.44 -12.96
C PRO A 7 -2.47 -3.52 -12.61
N ALA A 8 -1.44 -3.48 -13.46
CA ALA A 8 -0.43 -2.43 -13.36
C ALA A 8 -1.08 -1.07 -13.67
N GLY A 9 -0.65 -0.02 -12.98
CA GLY A 9 -1.25 1.31 -13.11
C GLY A 9 -0.85 2.24 -11.98
N ILE A 10 -1.45 3.44 -11.97
CA ILE A 10 -1.27 4.44 -10.92
C ILE A 10 -2.56 4.53 -10.12
N TYR A 11 -2.43 4.50 -8.79
CA TYR A 11 -3.51 4.37 -7.85
C TYR A 11 -3.41 5.39 -6.72
N TYR A 12 -4.56 5.77 -6.19
CA TYR A 12 -4.68 6.15 -4.78
C TYR A 12 -4.92 4.89 -3.96
N ILE A 13 -4.23 4.75 -2.84
CA ILE A 13 -4.39 3.62 -1.93
C ILE A 13 -5.04 4.12 -0.64
N TYR A 14 -6.10 3.46 -0.19
CA TYR A 14 -6.85 3.82 1.03
C TYR A 14 -6.98 2.65 1.98
N THR A 15 -7.25 2.97 3.23
CA THR A 15 -7.63 2.04 4.29
C THR A 15 -9.14 2.04 4.53
N ASP A 16 -9.67 1.02 5.19
CA ASP A 16 -11.08 0.99 5.65
C ASP A 16 -11.39 1.96 6.82
N ILE A 17 -10.38 2.58 7.44
CA ILE A 17 -10.55 3.55 8.53
C ILE A 17 -11.10 4.87 7.97
N GLY A 18 -12.41 5.04 8.03
CA GLY A 18 -13.06 6.27 7.58
C GLY A 18 -12.93 6.49 6.07
N LYS A 19 -13.87 7.21 5.46
CA LYS A 19 -13.96 7.31 3.99
C LYS A 19 -12.84 8.09 3.29
N LYS A 20 -11.75 8.48 3.98
CA LYS A 20 -10.71 9.38 3.46
C LYS A 20 -9.31 9.16 4.05
N THR A 21 -9.04 8.02 4.67
CA THR A 21 -7.69 7.72 5.17
C THR A 21 -6.88 7.06 4.06
N MET A 22 -5.87 7.77 3.58
CA MET A 22 -5.04 7.41 2.44
C MET A 22 -3.68 6.91 2.91
N VAL A 23 -3.11 5.94 2.20
CA VAL A 23 -1.72 5.54 2.37
C VAL A 23 -0.83 6.56 1.65
N THR A 24 0.01 7.25 2.41
CA THR A 24 0.96 8.27 1.98
C THR A 24 2.34 7.67 1.75
N TYR A 25 3.01 8.12 0.70
CA TYR A 25 4.36 7.69 0.40
C TYR A 25 5.37 8.40 1.32
N PRO A 26 6.49 7.75 1.67
CA PRO A 26 7.55 8.38 2.44
C PRO A 26 8.34 9.37 1.58
N THR A 27 8.72 10.52 2.12
CA THR A 27 9.49 11.55 1.39
C THR A 27 11.00 11.30 1.39
N SER A 28 11.48 10.27 2.08
CA SER A 28 12.90 9.90 2.13
C SER A 28 13.05 8.40 2.39
N SER A 29 14.14 7.81 1.88
CA SER A 29 14.41 6.40 2.11
C SER A 29 14.61 6.11 3.60
N GLY A 30 14.13 4.95 4.07
CA GLY A 30 14.13 4.56 5.48
C GLY A 30 12.95 5.09 6.28
N ASN A 31 12.21 6.10 5.77
CA ASN A 31 11.01 6.59 6.44
C ASN A 31 9.82 5.64 6.24
N PRO A 32 8.94 5.51 7.25
CA PRO A 32 7.77 4.66 7.18
C PRO A 32 6.75 5.17 6.16
N VAL A 33 6.11 4.22 5.47
CA VAL A 33 4.84 4.41 4.78
C VAL A 33 3.78 4.68 5.84
N ARG A 34 2.96 5.70 5.63
CA ARG A 34 2.00 6.17 6.63
C ARG A 34 0.58 6.21 6.12
N THR A 35 -0.38 6.24 7.01
CA THR A 35 -1.77 6.60 6.73
C THR A 35 -2.04 8.05 7.12
N GLY A 36 -3.00 8.70 6.48
CA GLY A 36 -3.29 10.10 6.78
C GLY A 36 -4.51 10.61 6.06
N ALA A 37 -4.77 11.91 6.21
CA ALA A 37 -5.82 12.57 5.44
C ALA A 37 -5.56 12.44 3.94
N PHE A 38 -6.64 12.41 3.16
CA PHE A 38 -6.55 12.43 1.71
C PHE A 38 -5.71 13.61 1.20
N ASP A 39 -4.76 13.30 0.33
CA ASP A 39 -3.95 14.29 -0.38
C ASP A 39 -3.80 13.86 -1.84
N SER A 40 -4.43 14.63 -2.73
CA SER A 40 -4.43 14.42 -4.18
C SER A 40 -3.05 14.51 -4.84
N ALA A 41 -1.99 14.80 -4.10
CA ALA A 41 -0.62 14.80 -4.58
C ALA A 41 0.13 13.49 -4.31
N ASN A 42 -0.45 12.51 -3.60
CA ASN A 42 0.20 11.23 -3.31
C ASN A 42 -0.29 10.14 -4.26
N PHE A 43 0.63 9.55 -5.00
CA PHE A 43 0.34 8.49 -5.95
C PHE A 43 1.18 7.26 -5.68
N TRP A 44 0.63 6.12 -6.04
CA TRP A 44 1.31 4.84 -6.03
C TRP A 44 1.24 4.19 -7.40
N GLN A 45 2.38 3.92 -8.00
CA GLN A 45 2.48 3.07 -9.17
C GLN A 45 2.61 1.62 -8.72
N VAL A 46 1.78 0.77 -9.31
CA VAL A 46 1.88 -0.69 -9.22
C VAL A 46 2.45 -1.19 -10.53
N ALA A 47 3.64 -1.79 -10.48
CA ALA A 47 4.27 -2.42 -11.62
C ALA A 47 3.70 -3.83 -11.88
N GLY A 48 3.87 -4.34 -13.11
CA GLY A 48 3.36 -5.67 -13.50
C GLY A 48 3.99 -6.84 -12.74
N ASP A 49 5.15 -6.63 -12.10
CA ASP A 49 5.83 -7.61 -11.26
C ASP A 49 5.50 -7.46 -9.75
N GLY A 50 4.59 -6.55 -9.41
CA GLY A 50 4.08 -6.35 -8.06
C GLY A 50 4.87 -5.33 -7.22
N VAL A 51 5.87 -4.63 -7.77
CA VAL A 51 6.50 -3.52 -7.05
C VAL A 51 5.52 -2.35 -6.90
N ILE A 52 5.45 -1.79 -5.70
CA ILE A 52 4.62 -0.63 -5.36
C ILE A 52 5.54 0.55 -5.10
N THR A 53 5.42 1.62 -5.88
CA THR A 53 6.30 2.78 -5.84
C THR A 53 5.51 4.06 -5.62
N GLY A 54 5.86 4.82 -4.58
CA GLY A 54 5.18 6.07 -4.22
C GLY A 54 5.91 7.29 -4.73
N PHE A 55 5.17 8.31 -5.19
CA PHE A 55 5.74 9.57 -5.68
C PHE A 55 4.76 10.75 -5.57
N PRO A 56 5.27 12.00 -5.49
CA PRO A 56 4.45 13.20 -5.58
C PRO A 56 3.95 13.47 -7.00
N LYS A 57 2.82 14.18 -7.12
CA LYS A 57 2.32 14.71 -8.40
C LYS A 57 3.42 15.46 -9.16
N GLY A 58 3.62 15.11 -10.43
CA GLY A 58 4.57 15.80 -11.32
C GLY A 58 6.04 15.61 -10.96
N GLN A 59 6.37 14.66 -10.08
CA GLN A 59 7.75 14.45 -9.59
C GLN A 59 8.10 12.95 -9.49
N GLN A 60 8.00 12.21 -10.60
CA GLN A 60 8.42 10.79 -10.64
C GLN A 60 9.89 10.58 -10.24
N ALA A 61 10.75 11.58 -10.38
CA ALA A 61 12.16 11.49 -9.97
C ALA A 61 12.37 11.33 -8.45
N LEU A 62 11.34 11.53 -7.62
CA LEU A 62 11.38 11.32 -6.17
C LEU A 62 10.71 10.01 -5.74
N GLU A 63 10.70 9.03 -6.65
CA GLU A 63 10.04 7.77 -6.41
C GLU A 63 10.76 6.93 -5.33
N LEU A 64 9.97 6.38 -4.40
CA LEU A 64 10.45 5.42 -3.42
C LEU A 64 9.58 4.19 -3.42
N ALA A 65 10.21 3.04 -3.57
CA ALA A 65 9.51 1.77 -3.57
C ALA A 65 9.17 1.37 -2.14
N ALA A 66 7.93 0.93 -1.92
CA ALA A 66 7.53 0.33 -0.65
C ALA A 66 8.30 -0.98 -0.45
N THR A 67 9.04 -1.05 0.64
CA THR A 67 9.85 -2.20 1.03
C THR A 67 9.70 -2.47 2.52
N HIS A 68 10.20 -3.61 2.98
CA HIS A 68 10.26 -3.93 4.40
C HIS A 68 11.57 -4.64 4.71
N THR A 69 12.03 -4.50 5.95
CA THR A 69 13.14 -5.29 6.49
C THR A 69 12.63 -6.69 6.82
N THR A 70 13.44 -7.71 6.53
CA THR A 70 13.01 -9.09 6.29
C THR A 70 12.60 -9.91 7.53
N SER A 71 12.31 -9.35 8.71
CA SER A 71 12.16 -10.27 9.86
C SER A 71 11.28 -9.96 11.07
N LEU A 72 10.63 -8.81 11.25
CA LEU A 72 9.90 -8.59 12.52
C LEU A 72 8.41 -8.29 12.32
N ASP A 73 7.61 -8.93 13.17
CA ASP A 73 6.20 -8.62 13.33
C ASP A 73 6.06 -7.17 13.80
N LYS A 74 5.22 -6.39 13.13
CA LYS A 74 4.94 -4.97 13.42
C LYS A 74 6.05 -3.99 13.01
N ASP A 75 7.01 -4.40 12.20
CA ASP A 75 7.93 -3.46 11.55
C ASP A 75 7.16 -2.57 10.55
N PRO A 76 7.53 -1.29 10.39
CA PRO A 76 6.94 -0.46 9.37
C PRO A 76 7.35 -0.93 7.97
N VAL A 77 6.41 -0.84 7.02
CA VAL A 77 6.75 -0.72 5.60
C VAL A 77 7.44 0.64 5.43
N ILE A 78 8.56 0.68 4.72
CA ILE A 78 9.40 1.88 4.55
C ILE A 78 9.63 2.18 3.07
N GLY A 79 10.10 3.39 2.78
CA GLY A 79 10.58 3.77 1.45
C GLY A 79 11.99 3.28 1.18
N GLY A 80 12.20 2.61 0.05
CA GLY A 80 13.51 2.11 -0.38
C GLY A 80 13.80 2.44 -1.84
N ASN A 81 15.09 2.42 -2.18
CA ASN A 81 15.54 2.53 -3.58
C ASN A 81 15.30 1.23 -4.36
N THR A 82 15.10 0.12 -3.65
CA THR A 82 14.72 -1.19 -4.21
C THR A 82 13.39 -1.61 -3.63
N GLY A 83 12.45 -2.01 -4.49
CA GLY A 83 11.11 -2.42 -4.07
C GLY A 83 11.02 -3.89 -3.69
N THR A 84 10.28 -4.17 -2.62
CA THR A 84 9.76 -5.51 -2.40
C THR A 84 8.69 -5.79 -3.46
N LYS A 85 8.67 -7.02 -4.00
CA LYS A 85 7.55 -7.47 -4.84
C LYS A 85 6.39 -7.86 -3.93
N TRP A 86 5.18 -7.41 -4.26
CA TRP A 86 4.00 -7.68 -3.47
C TRP A 86 3.02 -8.58 -4.25
N ILE A 87 2.31 -9.44 -3.52
CA ILE A 87 1.20 -10.25 -4.01
C ILE A 87 -0.10 -9.55 -3.62
N PHE A 88 -0.93 -9.26 -4.61
CA PHE A 88 -2.28 -8.72 -4.42
C PHE A 88 -3.28 -9.85 -4.18
N TRP A 89 -3.54 -10.15 -2.92
CA TRP A 89 -4.31 -11.32 -2.49
C TRP A 89 -5.79 -10.98 -2.23
N GLN A 90 -6.69 -11.85 -2.74
CA GLN A 90 -8.16 -11.70 -2.63
C GLN A 90 -8.70 -10.38 -3.20
N PHE A 91 -8.05 -9.84 -4.23
CA PHE A 91 -8.50 -8.60 -4.87
C PHE A 91 -9.83 -8.78 -5.61
N THR A 92 -10.78 -7.91 -5.30
CA THR A 92 -12.11 -7.86 -5.94
C THR A 92 -12.34 -6.49 -6.55
N LYS A 93 -12.79 -6.44 -7.81
CA LYS A 93 -13.14 -5.19 -8.47
C LYS A 93 -14.44 -4.62 -7.90
N GLN A 94 -14.46 -3.34 -7.57
CA GLN A 94 -15.64 -2.66 -7.04
C GLN A 94 -16.56 -2.16 -8.17
N GLN A 95 -17.85 -2.02 -7.87
CA GLN A 95 -18.85 -1.56 -8.85
C GLN A 95 -18.57 -0.14 -9.38
N GLN A 96 -18.00 0.73 -8.55
CA GLN A 96 -17.73 2.13 -8.89
C GLN A 96 -16.38 2.34 -9.61
N GLY A 97 -15.69 1.25 -9.96
CA GLY A 97 -14.28 1.28 -10.34
C GLY A 97 -13.40 1.11 -9.10
N GLY A 98 -12.15 0.68 -9.30
CA GLY A 98 -11.24 0.36 -8.20
C GLY A 98 -11.25 -1.11 -7.76
N TRP A 99 -10.34 -1.45 -6.86
CA TRP A 99 -10.16 -2.79 -6.32
C TRP A 99 -10.00 -2.74 -4.81
N VAL A 100 -10.43 -3.80 -4.13
CA VAL A 100 -10.25 -3.99 -2.69
C VAL A 100 -9.62 -5.35 -2.41
N GLY A 101 -8.66 -5.41 -1.51
CA GLY A 101 -7.99 -6.65 -1.11
C GLY A 101 -6.84 -6.44 -0.15
N ASN A 102 -5.93 -7.42 -0.07
CA ASN A 102 -4.82 -7.44 0.88
C ASN A 102 -3.47 -7.44 0.14
N VAL A 103 -2.48 -6.71 0.66
CA VAL A 103 -1.12 -6.67 0.10
C VAL A 103 -0.23 -7.58 0.92
N MET A 104 0.39 -8.59 0.28
CA MET A 104 1.26 -9.58 0.93
C MET A 104 2.68 -9.49 0.37
N ALA A 105 3.70 -9.63 1.20
CA ALA A 105 5.09 -9.72 0.72
C ALA A 105 5.25 -10.96 -0.16
N ASN A 106 5.84 -10.81 -1.36
CA ASN A 106 6.22 -11.92 -2.24
C ASN A 106 7.59 -12.49 -1.79
N ASP A 107 7.64 -12.97 -0.57
CA ASP A 107 8.80 -13.60 0.03
C ASP A 107 8.37 -14.80 0.90
N ASN A 108 9.33 -15.43 1.57
CA ASN A 108 9.04 -16.62 2.40
C ASN A 108 8.27 -16.29 3.69
N THR A 109 8.02 -15.02 4.00
CA THR A 109 7.36 -14.61 5.24
C THR A 109 5.85 -14.66 5.15
N ASN A 110 5.28 -14.49 3.94
CA ASN A 110 3.83 -14.34 3.69
C ASN A 110 3.18 -13.28 4.60
N ASN A 111 3.94 -12.28 5.03
CA ASN A 111 3.42 -11.22 5.88
C ASN A 111 2.57 -10.24 5.07
N LEU A 112 1.56 -9.66 5.73
CA LEU A 112 0.61 -8.73 5.15
C LEU A 112 0.94 -7.31 5.54
N TRP A 113 0.59 -6.37 4.67
CA TRP A 113 0.39 -4.99 5.08
C TRP A 113 -0.77 -4.94 6.07
N VAL A 114 -0.54 -4.25 7.17
CA VAL A 114 -1.51 -4.01 8.24
C VAL A 114 -1.38 -2.56 8.65
N TYR A 115 -2.45 -1.91 9.05
CA TYR A 115 -2.39 -0.59 9.67
C TYR A 115 -3.13 -0.61 11.00
N ASP A 116 -2.69 0.26 11.90
CA ASP A 116 -3.32 0.47 13.18
C ASP A 116 -4.31 1.65 13.09
N SER A 117 -5.46 1.50 13.76
CA SER A 117 -6.43 2.58 13.94
C SER A 117 -6.07 3.52 15.10
N THR A 118 -5.04 3.19 15.89
CA THR A 118 -4.62 3.90 17.09
C THR A 118 -3.32 4.69 16.86
N ALA A 119 -3.45 5.98 16.58
CA ALA A 119 -2.45 7.07 16.62
C ALA A 119 -1.11 6.94 15.84
N VAL A 120 -0.51 5.76 15.73
CA VAL A 120 0.69 5.50 14.94
C VAL A 120 0.23 5.14 13.55
N ASN A 121 0.06 6.18 12.73
CA ASN A 121 -0.39 6.07 11.34
C ASN A 121 0.65 5.42 10.43
N ASN A 122 1.26 4.30 10.80
CA ASN A 122 2.20 3.57 9.96
C ASN A 122 1.48 2.40 9.29
N VAL A 123 1.90 2.09 8.06
CA VAL A 123 1.64 0.77 7.47
C VAL A 123 2.74 -0.16 7.97
N LEU A 124 2.33 -1.28 8.56
CA LEU A 124 3.18 -2.28 9.17
C LEU A 124 3.19 -3.56 8.32
N ILE A 125 4.23 -4.37 8.49
CA ILE A 125 4.33 -5.73 8.00
C ILE A 125 4.03 -6.68 9.17
N MET A 126 3.03 -7.55 9.03
CA MET A 126 2.62 -8.46 10.11
C MET A 126 2.26 -9.84 9.58
N ASN A 127 2.53 -10.87 10.39
CA ASN A 127 2.09 -12.20 10.03
C ASN A 127 0.57 -12.34 10.29
N PRO A 128 -0.23 -12.88 9.35
CA PRO A 128 -1.67 -13.05 9.54
C PRO A 128 -2.03 -13.84 10.81
N ARG A 129 -1.17 -14.77 11.27
CA ARG A 129 -1.41 -15.56 12.50
C ARG A 129 -1.39 -14.72 13.79
N PHE A 130 -0.82 -13.51 13.76
CA PHE A 130 -0.71 -12.63 14.92
C PHE A 130 -1.71 -11.45 14.90
N GLN A 131 -2.50 -11.30 13.82
CA GLN A 131 -3.52 -10.24 13.72
C GLN A 131 -4.58 -10.33 14.84
N GLY A 132 -5.00 -11.55 15.22
CA GLY A 132 -6.02 -11.76 16.26
C GLY A 132 -5.62 -11.29 17.67
N ASN A 133 -4.33 -10.99 17.88
CA ASN A 133 -3.80 -10.51 19.16
C ASN A 133 -3.65 -8.98 19.21
N THR A 134 -3.99 -8.26 18.12
CA THR A 134 -3.90 -6.80 18.06
C THR A 134 -5.30 -6.23 17.87
N ILE A 135 -5.82 -5.54 18.90
CA ILE A 135 -7.13 -4.89 18.85
C ILE A 135 -7.08 -3.80 17.76
N GLY A 136 -8.00 -3.86 16.79
CA GLY A 136 -8.21 -2.76 15.83
C GLY A 136 -7.27 -2.71 14.63
N SER A 137 -6.50 -3.77 14.35
CA SER A 137 -5.68 -3.88 13.14
C SER A 137 -6.48 -4.47 11.97
N THR A 138 -6.49 -3.79 10.83
CA THR A 138 -7.09 -4.28 9.58
C THR A 138 -6.04 -4.29 8.46
N ASN A 139 -6.30 -5.09 7.43
CA ASN A 139 -5.39 -5.37 6.32
C ASN A 139 -6.06 -5.16 4.94
N THR A 140 -7.24 -4.55 4.94
CA THR A 140 -8.01 -4.31 3.73
C THR A 140 -7.63 -2.95 3.16
N PHE A 141 -7.13 -2.96 1.93
CA PHE A 141 -6.76 -1.76 1.19
C PHE A 141 -7.62 -1.60 -0.05
N TYR A 142 -7.93 -0.37 -0.37
CA TYR A 142 -8.66 0.03 -1.57
C TYR A 142 -7.69 0.71 -2.54
N PHE A 143 -7.76 0.33 -3.81
CA PHE A 143 -6.93 0.83 -4.88
C PHE A 143 -7.83 1.46 -5.94
N ASP A 144 -7.89 2.78 -5.96
CA ASP A 144 -8.67 3.51 -6.96
C ASP A 144 -7.72 4.05 -8.03
N PRO A 145 -8.00 3.84 -9.34
CA PRO A 145 -7.24 4.46 -10.40
C PRO A 145 -7.09 5.97 -10.20
N ALA A 146 -5.84 6.45 -10.26
CA ALA A 146 -5.61 7.88 -10.38
C ALA A 146 -6.14 8.38 -11.72
N PRO A 147 -6.68 9.61 -11.79
CA PRO A 147 -7.15 10.18 -13.04
C PRO A 147 -5.98 10.33 -14.03
N ALA A 148 -6.25 10.08 -15.31
CA ALA A 148 -5.23 10.10 -16.37
C ALA A 148 -4.46 11.43 -16.47
N SER A 149 -5.06 12.54 -16.02
CA SER A 149 -4.44 13.87 -15.96
C SER A 149 -3.25 14.00 -15.00
N VAL A 150 -2.99 12.98 -14.18
CA VAL A 150 -1.83 12.92 -13.27
C VAL A 150 -0.57 12.43 -14.00
N ILE A 151 -0.72 11.70 -15.10
CA ILE A 151 0.36 10.97 -15.79
C ILE A 151 1.10 11.86 -16.81
N THR A 152 0.47 12.94 -17.26
CA THR A 152 0.98 13.81 -18.31
C THR A 152 1.57 15.11 -17.74
N GLN A 153 2.79 15.05 -17.19
CA GLN A 153 3.68 16.21 -17.06
C GLN A 153 5.13 15.77 -17.23
#